data_AF-A0A938J1M8-F1
#
_entry.id   AF-A0A938J1M8-F1
#
_cell.length_a   1.000
_cell.length_b   1.000
_cell.length_c   1.000
_cell.angle_alpha   90.00
_cell.angle_beta   90.00
_cell.angle_gamma   90.00
#
_symmetry.space_group_name_H-M   'P 1'
#
loop_
_entity.id
_entity.type
_entity.pdbx_description
1 polymer ?
#
loop_
_entity_poly.entity_id
_entity_poly.type
_entity_poly.pdbx_seq_one_letter_code
_entity_poly.pdbx_strand_id
1 'polypeptide(L)'
;MITDVAGVRVGHWTGAGTGVTVVLLPEGTIGSGEVRGGAPASRETALLEPTRTVETVDAVVFTGGSAFGLATADGVVRRLAALGRGVRTAGGVVPIVPTAAIYDLVESGGNPPGADEGRAALEAALADGATCP
;
A
#
# COMPACT_ATOMS: atom_id res chain seq x y z
N MET A 1 -6.07 -1.15 -18.20
CA MET A 1 -5.24 -0.78 -17.03
C MET A 1 -5.42 -1.82 -15.93
N ILE A 2 -4.65 -1.78 -14.82
CA ILE A 2 -4.89 -2.70 -13.68
C ILE A 2 -6.31 -2.54 -13.10
N THR A 3 -6.89 -1.35 -13.24
CA THR A 3 -8.27 -1.01 -12.89
C THR A 3 -9.34 -1.62 -13.81
N ASP A 4 -8.96 -2.31 -14.90
CA ASP A 4 -9.91 -3.09 -15.69
C ASP A 4 -10.41 -4.32 -14.91
N VAL A 5 -9.69 -4.71 -13.85
CA VAL A 5 -10.13 -5.72 -12.88
C VAL A 5 -11.15 -5.08 -11.93
N ALA A 6 -12.38 -5.59 -11.94
CA ALA A 6 -13.49 -5.04 -11.17
C ALA A 6 -13.16 -4.87 -9.68
N GLY A 7 -13.40 -3.67 -9.15
CA GLY A 7 -13.20 -3.32 -7.75
C GLY A 7 -11.76 -2.99 -7.35
N VAL A 8 -10.77 -3.20 -8.23
CA VAL A 8 -9.41 -2.69 -8.02
C VAL A 8 -9.41 -1.18 -8.28
N ARG A 9 -8.90 -0.42 -7.31
CA ARG A 9 -8.76 1.04 -7.41
C ARG A 9 -7.31 1.42 -7.19
N VAL A 10 -6.87 2.52 -7.79
CA VAL A 10 -5.50 3.01 -7.67
C VAL A 10 -5.55 4.48 -7.28
N GLY A 11 -4.73 4.87 -6.32
CA GLY A 11 -4.61 6.26 -5.90
C GLY A 11 -3.16 6.67 -5.76
N HIS A 12 -2.91 7.96 -5.98
CA HIS A 12 -1.57 8.52 -6.02
C HIS A 12 -1.45 9.74 -5.11
N TRP A 13 -0.28 9.87 -4.49
CA TRP A 13 0.21 11.14 -3.96
C TRP A 13 1.53 11.45 -4.66
N THR A 14 1.72 12.70 -5.09
CA THR A 14 2.90 13.12 -5.85
C THR A 14 3.60 14.28 -5.14
N GLY A 15 4.85 14.06 -4.77
CA GLY A 15 5.74 15.08 -4.21
C GLY A 15 6.75 15.57 -5.25
N ALA A 16 7.64 16.47 -4.84
CA ALA A 16 8.76 16.88 -5.67
C ALA A 16 9.78 15.74 -5.78
N GLY A 17 9.90 15.13 -6.97
CA GLY A 17 10.87 14.07 -7.23
C GLY A 17 10.62 12.74 -6.50
N THR A 18 9.41 12.54 -5.95
CA THR A 18 9.00 11.31 -5.27
C THR A 18 7.48 11.14 -5.32
N GLY A 19 6.96 10.01 -4.83
CA GLY A 19 5.53 9.78 -4.75
C GLY A 19 5.15 8.48 -4.05
N VAL A 20 3.84 8.30 -3.90
CA VAL A 20 3.23 7.09 -3.35
C VAL A 20 2.10 6.65 -4.27
N THR A 21 2.03 5.36 -4.56
CA THR A 21 0.93 4.71 -5.26
C THR A 21 0.34 3.64 -4.36
N VAL A 22 -0.97 3.71 -4.15
CA VAL A 22 -1.73 2.69 -3.41
C VAL A 22 -2.63 1.97 -4.40
N VAL A 23 -2.48 0.65 -4.49
CA VAL A 23 -3.42 -0.23 -5.18
C VAL A 23 -4.36 -0.79 -4.13
N LEU A 24 -5.59 -0.28 -4.10
CA LEU A 24 -6.64 -0.70 -3.19
C LEU A 24 -7.41 -1.89 -3.80
N LEU A 25 -7.41 -3.01 -3.09
CA LEU A 25 -8.00 -4.25 -3.58
C LEU A 25 -9.43 -4.43 -3.05
N PRO A 26 -10.30 -5.20 -3.73
CA PRO A 26 -11.55 -5.69 -3.17
C PRO A 26 -11.29 -6.46 -1.85
N GLU A 27 -12.25 -6.43 -0.92
CA GLU A 27 -12.15 -7.25 0.29
C GLU A 27 -12.10 -8.75 -0.04
N GLY A 28 -11.25 -9.50 0.67
CA GLY A 28 -11.04 -10.93 0.42
C GLY A 28 -10.11 -11.25 -0.76
N THR A 29 -9.39 -10.27 -1.30
CA THR A 29 -8.43 -10.52 -2.40
C THR A 29 -7.26 -11.37 -1.92
N ILE A 30 -7.08 -12.55 -2.52
CA ILE A 30 -5.93 -13.43 -2.27
C ILE A 30 -4.67 -12.81 -2.87
N GLY A 31 -3.58 -12.76 -2.10
CA GLY A 31 -2.31 -12.18 -2.53
C GLY A 31 -1.12 -13.13 -2.37
N SER A 32 -0.18 -13.07 -3.31
CA SER A 32 1.15 -13.66 -3.20
C SER A 32 2.17 -12.80 -3.95
N GLY A 33 3.47 -12.97 -3.69
CA GLY A 33 4.50 -12.12 -4.28
C GLY A 33 5.91 -12.65 -4.10
N GLU A 34 6.82 -12.13 -4.92
CA GLU A 34 8.23 -12.52 -4.95
C GLU A 34 9.12 -11.28 -5.06
N VAL A 35 10.23 -11.25 -4.32
CA VAL A 35 11.23 -10.20 -4.38
C VAL A 35 12.48 -10.72 -5.08
N ARG A 36 12.83 -10.12 -6.22
CA ARG A 36 13.96 -10.56 -7.06
C ARG A 36 15.20 -9.65 -7.00
N GLY A 37 15.06 -8.43 -6.49
CA GLY A 37 16.16 -7.48 -6.36
C GLY A 37 17.10 -7.84 -5.21
N GLY A 38 18.40 -7.53 -5.36
CA GLY A 38 19.43 -7.84 -4.35
C GLY A 38 19.49 -6.88 -3.16
N ALA A 39 18.82 -5.73 -3.23
CA ALA A 39 18.75 -4.75 -2.15
C ALA A 39 17.30 -4.24 -1.97
N PRO A 40 16.38 -5.10 -1.51
CA PRO A 40 14.98 -4.72 -1.39
C PRO A 40 14.72 -3.83 -0.17
N ALA A 41 13.89 -2.81 -0.36
CA ALA A 41 13.22 -2.12 0.72
C ALA A 41 11.76 -2.56 0.71
N SER A 42 11.37 -3.41 1.66
CA SER A 42 10.02 -3.97 1.73
C SER A 42 9.46 -4.05 3.13
N ARG A 43 8.13 -4.08 3.22
CA ARG A 43 7.36 -4.36 4.43
C ARG A 43 6.29 -5.40 4.10
N GLU A 44 6.08 -6.33 5.04
CA GLU A 44 5.04 -7.36 5.00
C GLU A 44 5.09 -8.33 3.80
N THR A 45 6.16 -8.31 2.99
CA THR A 45 6.30 -9.24 1.87
C THR A 45 6.44 -10.70 2.30
N ALA A 46 6.92 -10.97 3.52
CA ALA A 46 6.98 -12.34 4.06
C ALA A 46 5.58 -12.95 4.30
N LEU A 47 4.54 -12.12 4.47
CA LEU A 47 3.16 -12.59 4.57
C LEU A 47 2.60 -13.09 3.24
N LEU A 48 3.24 -12.74 2.11
CA LEU A 48 2.81 -13.16 0.77
C LEU A 48 3.28 -14.56 0.39
N GLU A 49 3.99 -15.26 1.29
CA GLU A 49 4.33 -16.66 1.08
C GLU A 49 3.06 -17.52 1.15
N PRO A 50 2.84 -18.47 0.22
CA PRO A 50 1.62 -19.30 0.18
C PRO A 50 1.37 -20.17 1.42
N THR A 51 2.35 -20.30 2.32
CA THR A 51 2.27 -21.11 3.54
C THR A 51 1.80 -20.32 4.76
N ARG A 52 1.54 -19.02 4.61
CA ARG A 52 1.11 -18.16 5.72
C ARG A 52 -0.39 -18.27 5.94
N THR A 53 -0.82 -18.12 7.19
CA THR A 53 -2.22 -18.28 7.59
C THR A 53 -3.12 -17.13 7.17
N VAL A 54 -2.53 -15.99 6.79
CA VAL A 54 -3.24 -14.81 6.29
C VAL A 54 -3.04 -14.77 4.79
N GLU A 55 -4.13 -15.02 4.05
CA GLU A 55 -4.09 -15.17 2.59
C GLU A 55 -4.55 -13.91 1.85
N THR A 56 -5.20 -12.99 2.56
CA THR A 56 -5.86 -11.82 1.96
C THR A 56 -5.05 -10.55 2.12
N VAL A 57 -5.01 -9.73 1.06
CA VAL A 57 -4.35 -8.41 1.03
C VAL A 57 -5.40 -7.32 0.81
N ASP A 58 -5.32 -6.25 1.59
CA ASP A 58 -6.28 -5.13 1.50
C ASP A 58 -5.82 -4.07 0.51
N ALA A 59 -4.51 -3.79 0.49
CA ALA A 59 -3.88 -2.85 -0.42
C ALA A 59 -2.40 -3.19 -0.63
N VAL A 60 -1.82 -2.71 -1.74
CA VAL A 60 -0.37 -2.75 -1.99
C VAL A 60 0.14 -1.32 -2.14
N VAL A 61 1.28 -1.01 -1.51
CA VAL A 61 1.88 0.32 -1.55
C VAL A 61 3.21 0.27 -2.31
N PHE A 62 3.34 1.16 -3.30
CA PHE A 62 4.61 1.46 -3.96
C PHE A 62 5.00 2.89 -3.62
N THR A 63 6.23 3.09 -3.13
CA THR A 63 6.66 4.38 -2.60
C THR A 63 8.07 4.73 -3.04
N GLY A 64 8.34 6.02 -3.22
CA GLY A 64 9.69 6.55 -3.18
C GLY A 64 10.27 6.56 -1.77
N GLY A 65 11.42 7.18 -1.59
CA GLY A 65 12.05 7.43 -0.29
C GLY A 65 12.92 6.28 0.23
N SER A 66 13.18 5.24 -0.57
CA SER A 66 13.93 4.05 -0.15
C SER A 66 13.34 3.46 1.14
N ALA A 67 14.17 2.95 2.06
CA ALA A 67 13.73 2.38 3.32
C ALA A 67 12.89 3.35 4.19
N PHE A 68 13.10 4.67 4.09
CA PHE A 68 12.29 5.66 4.81
C PHE A 68 10.83 5.67 4.34
N GLY A 69 10.62 5.48 3.03
CA GLY A 69 9.30 5.48 2.42
C GLY A 69 8.39 4.35 2.91
N LEU A 70 8.93 3.28 3.51
CA LEU A 70 8.14 2.21 4.11
C LEU A 70 7.19 2.73 5.22
N ALA A 71 7.44 3.91 5.77
CA ALA A 71 6.55 4.60 6.71
C ALA A 71 5.19 5.00 6.10
N THR A 72 5.09 5.12 4.78
CA THR A 72 3.82 5.41 4.08
C THR A 72 2.73 4.36 4.37
N ALA A 73 3.14 3.11 4.55
CA ALA A 73 2.26 2.01 4.88
C ALA A 73 1.48 2.24 6.19
N ASP A 74 2.06 2.94 7.18
CA ASP A 74 1.40 3.20 8.45
C ASP A 74 0.13 4.04 8.29
N GLY A 75 0.14 5.00 7.37
CA GLY A 75 -1.05 5.81 7.05
C GLY A 75 -2.15 4.98 6.42
N VAL A 76 -1.77 4.10 5.48
CA VAL A 76 -2.69 3.19 4.78
C VAL A 76 -3.30 2.20 5.77
N VAL A 77 -2.48 1.55 6.61
CA VAL A 77 -2.94 0.61 7.65
C VAL A 77 -3.90 1.29 8.61
N ARG A 78 -3.53 2.44 9.21
CA ARG A 78 -4.41 3.14 10.17
C ARG A 78 -5.74 3.52 9.54
N ARG A 79 -5.73 3.97 8.29
CA ARG A 79 -6.95 4.37 7.60
C ARG A 79 -7.83 3.18 7.25
N LEU A 80 -7.28 2.08 6.73
CA LEU A 80 -8.04 0.86 6.46
C LEU A 80 -8.64 0.27 7.75
N ALA A 81 -7.87 0.25 8.84
CA ALA A 81 -8.37 -0.19 10.15
C ALA A 81 -9.55 0.67 10.62
N ALA A 82 -9.48 2.00 10.46
CA ALA A 82 -10.58 2.91 10.77
C ALA A 82 -11.82 2.71 9.89
N LEU A 83 -11.66 2.15 8.68
CA LEU A 83 -12.74 1.73 7.79
C LEU A 83 -13.25 0.31 8.10
N GLY A 84 -12.68 -0.37 9.10
CA GLY A 84 -13.03 -1.76 9.45
C GLY A 84 -12.51 -2.79 8.44
N ARG A 85 -11.56 -2.42 7.59
CA ARG A 85 -10.98 -3.27 6.54
C ARG A 85 -9.70 -3.94 7.01
N GLY A 86 -9.64 -5.25 6.90
CA GLY A 86 -8.51 -6.07 7.29
C GLY A 86 -8.91 -7.37 7.97
N VAL A 87 -7.90 -8.12 8.42
CA VAL A 87 -8.08 -9.39 9.13
C VAL A 87 -8.63 -9.12 10.53
N ARG A 88 -9.71 -9.83 10.89
CA ARG A 88 -10.28 -9.73 12.23
C ARG A 88 -9.49 -10.59 13.21
N THR A 89 -9.05 -9.96 14.31
CA THR A 89 -8.34 -10.62 15.41
C THR A 89 -9.05 -10.32 16.74
N ALA A 90 -8.65 -11.00 17.81
CA ALA A 90 -9.13 -10.68 19.15
C ALA A 90 -8.78 -9.25 19.60
N GLY A 91 -7.74 -8.64 19.01
CA GLY A 91 -7.29 -7.27 19.31
C GLY A 91 -7.86 -6.19 18.40
N GLY A 92 -8.73 -6.54 17.44
CA GLY A 92 -9.30 -5.62 16.46
C GLY A 92 -8.96 -6.01 15.02
N VAL A 93 -9.16 -5.05 14.10
CA VAL A 93 -8.93 -5.23 12.66
C VAL A 93 -7.47 -4.91 12.33
N VAL A 94 -6.79 -5.84 11.66
CA VAL A 94 -5.39 -5.72 11.22
C VAL A 94 -5.34 -5.77 9.69
N PRO A 95 -5.22 -4.63 9.01
CA PRO A 95 -5.04 -4.58 7.56
C PRO A 95 -3.70 -5.17 7.12
N ILE A 96 -3.69 -5.82 5.97
CA ILE A 96 -2.51 -6.43 5.35
C ILE A 96 -2.09 -5.58 4.16
N VAL A 97 -0.95 -4.89 4.30
CA VAL A 97 -0.49 -3.86 3.36
C VAL A 97 0.97 -4.08 2.97
N PRO A 98 1.26 -5.06 2.09
CA PRO A 98 2.59 -5.23 1.52
C PRO A 98 3.06 -3.95 0.84
N THR A 99 4.29 -3.56 1.12
CA THR A 99 4.87 -2.31 0.62
C THR A 99 6.25 -2.54 0.04
N ALA A 100 6.53 -1.91 -1.09
CA ALA A 100 7.84 -1.91 -1.72
C ALA A 100 8.27 -0.47 -2.03
N ALA A 101 9.54 -0.17 -1.78
CA ALA A 101 10.09 1.16 -2.01
C ALA A 101 11.19 1.18 -3.07
N ILE A 102 11.25 2.27 -3.85
CA ILE A 102 12.34 2.60 -4.76
C ILE A 102 13.24 3.67 -4.15
N TYR A 103 14.48 3.77 -4.65
CA TYR A 103 15.39 4.84 -4.30
C TYR A 103 15.21 6.04 -5.24
N ASP A 104 14.83 7.19 -4.70
CA ASP A 104 14.68 8.49 -5.39
C ASP A 104 15.11 9.68 -4.49
N LEU A 105 16.01 9.42 -3.53
CA LEU A 105 16.42 10.42 -2.53
C LEU A 105 17.20 11.59 -3.14
N VAL A 106 17.85 11.38 -4.29
CA VAL A 106 18.57 12.44 -5.01
C VAL A 106 17.56 13.40 -5.65
N GLU A 107 16.53 12.84 -6.28
CA GLU A 107 15.48 13.56 -6.99
C GLU A 107 14.56 14.32 -6.03
N SER A 108 14.27 13.74 -4.87
CA SER A 108 13.44 14.35 -3.83
C SER A 108 14.18 15.33 -2.91
N GLY A 109 15.49 15.50 -3.11
CA GLY A 109 16.32 16.34 -2.24
C GLY A 109 16.36 15.84 -0.78
N GLY A 110 16.28 14.52 -0.58
CA GLY A 110 16.31 13.90 0.74
C GLY A 110 15.00 14.00 1.54
N ASN A 111 13.85 14.23 0.87
CA ASN A 111 12.54 14.36 1.50
C ASN A 111 11.63 13.16 1.16
N PRO A 112 11.79 12.01 1.86
CA PRO A 112 10.98 10.83 1.60
C PRO A 112 9.52 11.03 2.08
N PRO A 113 8.54 10.41 1.41
CA PRO A 113 7.15 10.41 1.86
C PRO A 113 6.99 9.61 3.17
N GLY A 114 6.01 10.01 3.98
CA GLY A 114 5.68 9.37 5.26
C GLY A 114 4.22 8.92 5.35
N ALA A 115 3.76 8.67 6.57
CA ALA A 115 2.43 8.11 6.81
C ALA A 115 1.30 8.99 6.25
N ASP A 116 1.42 10.31 6.31
CA ASP A 116 0.37 11.21 5.79
C ASP A 116 0.25 11.14 4.26
N GLU A 117 1.36 11.04 3.56
CA GLU A 117 1.40 10.87 2.10
C GLU A 117 0.82 9.53 1.67
N GLY A 118 1.11 8.45 2.41
CA GLY A 118 0.51 7.14 2.19
C GLY A 118 -1.01 7.15 2.41
N ARG A 119 -1.48 7.81 3.48
CA ARG A 119 -2.91 8.02 3.72
C ARG A 119 -3.55 8.82 2.60
N ALA A 120 -2.93 9.91 2.15
CA ALA A 120 -3.45 10.75 1.06
C ALA A 120 -3.62 9.95 -0.25
N ALA A 121 -2.64 9.11 -0.60
CA ALA A 121 -2.73 8.23 -1.77
C ALA A 121 -3.87 7.21 -1.65
N LEU A 122 -4.13 6.67 -0.45
CA LEU A 122 -5.28 5.80 -0.22
C LEU A 122 -6.61 6.56 -0.33
N GLU A 123 -6.72 7.79 0.20
CA GLU A 123 -7.94 8.59 0.04
C GLU A 123 -8.24 8.87 -1.44
N ALA A 124 -7.20 9.12 -2.25
CA ALA A 124 -7.37 9.25 -3.71
C ALA A 124 -7.95 7.95 -4.32
N ALA A 125 -7.42 6.78 -3.93
CA ALA A 125 -7.96 5.49 -4.40
C ALA A 125 -9.41 5.26 -3.97
N LEU A 126 -9.79 5.75 -2.78
CA LEU A 126 -11.16 5.66 -2.27
C LEU A 126 -12.11 6.59 -3.04
N ALA A 127 -11.65 7.80 -3.39
CA ALA A 127 -12.42 8.82 -4.10
C ALA A 127 -12.73 8.43 -5.56
N ASP A 128 -11.82 7.73 -6.25
CA ASP A 128 -12.04 7.25 -7.63
C ASP A 128 -13.19 6.23 -7.74
N GLY A 129 -13.62 5.65 -6.62
CA GLY A 129 -14.82 4.79 -6.56
C GLY A 129 -16.15 5.55 -6.40
N ALA A 130 -16.13 6.89 -6.25
CA ALA A 130 -17.33 7.71 -6.02
C ALA A 130 -18.06 8.10 -7.32
N THR A 131 -17.60 7.66 -8.49
CA THR A 131 -18.31 7.86 -9.76
C THR A 131 -18.93 6.57 -10.27
N CYS A 132 -20.19 6.33 -9.91
CA CYS A 132 -21.25 5.85 -10.81
C CYS A 132 -22.63 5.92 -10.12
N PRO A 133 -23.66 6.55 -10.73
CA PRO A 133 -24.95 5.89 -10.85
C PRO A 133 -24.91 4.84 -11.97
#